data_AF-D5MGV3-F1
#
_entry.id   AF-D5MGV3-F1
#
_cell.length_a   1.000
_cell.length_b   1.000
_cell.length_c   1.000
_cell.angle_alpha   90.00
_cell.angle_beta   90.00
_cell.angle_gamma   90.00
#
_symmetry.space_group_name_H-M   'P 1'
#
loop_
_entity.id
_entity.type
_entity.pdbx_description
1 polymer ?
#
loop_
_entity_poly.entity_id
_entity_poly.type
_entity_poly.pdbx_seq_one_letter_code
_entity_poly.pdbx_strand_id
1 'polypeptide(L)'
;MPINTEDLRPYSYTGSTSAREMPTSTCTGVSHATPLHLDETKIWTRRDSYPVDGRSYAVLSDEHEVVFAALSLVRNLGAGKAKLIKVLDLIQIVAATDATIDWDTLLEDGRRDGTFNILVNVLALYLEVTDAQDLAPRLANALAWHTDR
;
A
#
# COMPACT_ATOMS: atom_id res chain seq x y z
N MET A 1 22.16 -23.98 -24.42
CA MET A 1 23.20 -23.01 -24.82
C MET A 1 23.88 -22.50 -23.55
N PRO A 2 25.17 -22.76 -23.32
CA PRO A 2 25.87 -22.26 -22.15
C PRO A 2 26.31 -20.80 -22.37
N ILE A 3 26.11 -19.96 -21.36
CA ILE A 3 26.53 -18.55 -21.35
C ILE A 3 27.96 -18.50 -20.81
N ASN A 4 28.85 -17.84 -21.56
CA ASN A 4 30.28 -17.74 -21.27
C ASN A 4 30.53 -16.57 -20.30
N THR A 5 31.29 -16.80 -19.22
CA THR A 5 31.34 -15.93 -18.02
C THR A 5 32.59 -15.05 -17.90
N GLU A 6 33.36 -14.85 -18.97
CA GLU A 6 34.76 -14.36 -18.85
C GLU A 6 35.01 -12.85 -19.03
N ASP A 7 34.00 -11.98 -19.15
CA ASP A 7 34.25 -10.58 -19.55
C ASP A 7 33.80 -9.51 -18.53
N LEU A 8 34.23 -9.66 -17.27
CA LEU A 8 34.08 -8.61 -16.25
C LEU A 8 35.44 -7.98 -15.93
N ARG A 9 35.81 -6.93 -16.68
CA ARG A 9 36.87 -6.02 -16.28
C ARG A 9 36.33 -4.96 -15.30
N PRO A 10 37.09 -4.60 -14.25
CA PRO A 10 36.69 -3.57 -13.30
C PRO A 10 36.77 -2.17 -13.93
N TYR A 11 35.68 -1.43 -13.84
CA TYR A 11 35.61 0.00 -14.16
C TYR A 11 36.15 0.82 -12.98
N SER A 12 37.26 1.53 -13.19
CA SER A 12 37.80 2.50 -12.23
C SER A 12 37.24 3.89 -12.55
N TYR A 13 36.39 4.43 -11.68
CA TYR A 13 35.83 5.78 -11.80
C TYR A 13 36.59 6.75 -10.89
N THR A 14 37.28 7.72 -11.47
CA THR A 14 37.96 8.82 -10.75
C THR A 14 37.18 10.13 -10.97
N GLY A 15 36.08 10.30 -10.24
CA GLY A 15 35.31 11.54 -10.21
C GLY A 15 35.83 12.51 -9.16
N SER A 16 36.52 13.57 -9.59
CA SER A 16 36.86 14.72 -8.75
C SER A 16 35.60 15.52 -8.42
N THR A 17 35.21 15.58 -7.15
CA THR A 17 34.02 16.31 -6.70
C THR A 17 34.46 17.62 -6.05
N SER A 18 34.22 18.74 -6.73
CA SER A 18 34.39 20.08 -6.15
C SER A 18 33.25 20.32 -5.16
N ALA A 19 33.59 20.32 -3.87
CA ALA A 19 32.67 20.55 -2.78
C ALA A 19 32.27 22.03 -2.74
N ARG A 20 31.02 22.31 -3.11
CA ARG A 20 30.37 23.61 -2.91
C ARG A 20 29.54 23.48 -1.63
N GLU A 21 29.98 24.13 -0.56
CA GLU A 21 29.28 24.16 0.72
C GLU A 21 27.89 24.81 0.53
N MET A 22 26.83 24.01 0.67
CA MET A 22 25.45 24.51 0.78
C MET A 22 25.06 24.61 2.26
N PRO A 23 24.32 25.65 2.66
CA PRO A 23 23.84 25.81 4.03
C PRO A 23 22.87 24.68 4.39
N THR A 24 23.20 23.93 5.44
CA THR A 24 22.41 22.87 6.04
C THR A 24 21.23 23.46 6.83
N SER A 25 20.15 23.78 6.12
CA SER A 25 18.88 24.13 6.76
C SER A 25 18.35 22.92 7.51
N THR A 26 18.39 22.99 8.85
CA THR A 26 18.01 21.90 9.74
C THR A 26 16.49 21.86 9.85
N CYS A 27 15.81 21.13 8.95
CA CYS A 27 14.39 20.86 9.08
C CYS A 27 14.18 19.76 10.14
N THR A 28 14.12 20.14 11.41
CA THR A 28 13.80 19.24 12.52
C THR A 28 12.29 19.00 12.60
N GLY A 29 11.73 18.43 11.53
CA GLY A 29 10.35 17.92 11.51
C GLY A 29 10.36 16.46 11.94
N VAL A 30 10.37 16.19 13.24
CA VAL A 30 10.18 14.82 13.75
C VAL A 30 8.71 14.48 13.60
N SER A 31 8.34 13.91 12.45
CA SER A 31 7.02 13.31 12.28
C SER A 31 6.99 12.04 13.12
N HIS A 32 6.27 12.09 14.25
CA HIS A 32 6.03 10.91 15.09
C HIS A 32 5.11 9.96 14.31
N ALA A 33 5.71 9.08 13.51
CA ALA A 33 4.98 7.99 12.88
C ALA A 33 4.34 7.15 14.00
N THR A 34 3.00 7.08 14.01
CA THR A 34 2.29 6.19 14.94
C THR A 34 2.72 4.76 14.62
N PRO A 35 3.22 3.99 15.60
CA PRO A 35 3.64 2.62 15.35
C PRO A 35 2.43 1.80 14.89
N LEU A 36 2.57 1.18 13.73
CA LEU A 36 1.59 0.27 13.17
C LEU A 36 1.55 -1.02 14.01
N HIS A 37 0.38 -1.39 14.54
CA HIS A 37 0.21 -2.61 15.33
C HIS A 37 -0.76 -3.59 14.65
N LEU A 38 -0.22 -4.45 13.79
CA LEU A 38 -1.01 -5.51 13.16
C LEU A 38 -1.05 -6.75 14.06
N ASP A 39 -2.24 -7.10 14.55
CA ASP A 39 -2.47 -8.35 15.27
C ASP A 39 -2.62 -9.51 14.27
N GLU A 40 -1.52 -10.21 14.03
CA GLU A 40 -1.47 -11.36 13.14
C GLU A 40 -2.47 -12.46 13.54
N THR A 41 -2.73 -12.64 14.84
CA THR A 41 -3.70 -13.66 15.31
C THR A 41 -5.12 -13.27 14.90
N LYS A 42 -5.49 -11.99 15.06
CA LYS A 42 -6.79 -11.46 14.61
C LYS A 42 -6.95 -11.61 13.09
N ILE A 43 -5.89 -11.29 12.33
CA ILE A 43 -5.89 -11.40 10.86
C ILE A 43 -6.22 -12.83 10.43
N TRP A 44 -5.54 -13.83 10.97
CA TRP A 44 -5.77 -15.23 10.61
C TRP A 44 -7.05 -15.84 11.18
N THR A 45 -7.65 -15.22 12.20
CA THR A 45 -8.94 -15.68 12.74
C THR A 45 -10.10 -15.39 11.76
N ARG A 46 -9.98 -14.32 10.96
CA ARG A 46 -10.97 -13.93 9.94
C ARG A 46 -10.65 -14.47 8.55
N ARG A 47 -9.77 -15.47 8.43
CA ARG A 47 -9.37 -16.03 7.14
C ARG A 47 -10.55 -16.62 6.36
N ASP A 48 -10.49 -16.46 5.05
CA ASP A 48 -11.37 -17.12 4.10
C ASP A 48 -10.73 -18.42 3.59
N SER A 49 -11.49 -19.15 2.78
CA SER A 49 -11.06 -20.40 2.18
C SER A 49 -11.29 -20.38 0.68
N TYR A 50 -10.21 -20.55 -0.08
CA TYR A 50 -10.24 -20.54 -1.54
C TYR A 50 -9.92 -21.93 -2.11
N PRO A 51 -10.80 -22.52 -2.96
CA PRO A 51 -10.55 -23.82 -3.57
C PRO A 51 -9.65 -23.71 -4.81
N VAL A 52 -8.58 -24.50 -4.86
CA VAL A 52 -7.70 -24.68 -6.03
C VAL A 52 -7.46 -26.17 -6.24
N ASP A 53 -7.78 -26.68 -7.43
CA ASP A 53 -7.60 -28.09 -7.81
C ASP A 53 -8.15 -29.09 -6.79
N GLY A 54 -9.33 -28.82 -6.23
CA GLY A 54 -9.99 -29.66 -5.24
C GLY A 54 -9.40 -29.60 -3.83
N ARG A 55 -8.43 -28.70 -3.59
CA ARG A 55 -7.86 -28.42 -2.26
C ARG A 55 -8.30 -27.05 -1.78
N SER A 56 -8.56 -26.94 -0.48
CA SER A 56 -8.93 -25.67 0.16
C SER A 56 -7.71 -25.02 0.79
N TYR A 57 -7.47 -23.75 0.46
CA TYR A 57 -6.38 -22.96 1.02
C TYR A 57 -6.94 -21.84 1.89
N ALA A 58 -6.35 -21.65 3.07
CA ALA A 58 -6.60 -20.49 3.89
C ALA A 58 -6.05 -19.24 3.20
N VAL A 59 -6.90 -18.26 2.96
CA VAL A 59 -6.53 -16.97 2.37
C VAL A 59 -6.92 -15.83 3.31
N LEU A 60 -6.35 -14.66 3.08
CA LEU A 60 -6.76 -13.46 3.80
C LEU A 60 -8.20 -13.11 3.41
N SER A 61 -8.94 -12.48 4.33
CA SER A 61 -10.21 -11.89 3.94
C SER A 61 -9.99 -10.69 3.04
N ASP A 62 -10.98 -10.38 2.22
CA ASP A 62 -11.00 -9.22 1.31
C ASP A 62 -10.56 -7.92 2.01
N GLU A 63 -11.02 -7.69 3.24
CA GLU A 63 -10.64 -6.49 3.99
C GLU A 63 -9.13 -6.42 4.26
N HIS A 64 -8.53 -7.55 4.65
CA HIS A 64 -7.11 -7.61 4.92
C HIS A 64 -6.29 -7.51 3.63
N GLU A 65 -6.78 -8.06 2.52
CA GLU A 65 -6.12 -7.88 1.21
C GLU A 65 -6.04 -6.40 0.83
N VAL A 66 -7.12 -5.64 0.99
CA VAL A 66 -7.13 -4.18 0.76
C VAL A 66 -6.15 -3.46 1.68
N VAL A 67 -6.15 -3.79 2.98
CA VAL A 67 -5.23 -3.17 3.96
C VAL A 67 -3.76 -3.42 3.57
N PHE A 68 -3.39 -4.66 3.26
CA PHE A 68 -2.02 -4.98 2.86
C PHE A 68 -1.63 -4.36 1.53
N ALA A 69 -2.55 -4.30 0.56
CA ALA A 69 -2.32 -3.62 -0.72
C ALA A 69 -2.05 -2.13 -0.52
N ALA A 70 -2.85 -1.45 0.32
CA ALA A 70 -2.65 -0.03 0.65
C ALA A 70 -1.32 0.24 1.38
N LEU A 71 -0.97 -0.58 2.37
CA LEU A 71 0.31 -0.48 3.09
C LEU A 71 1.52 -0.70 2.16
N SER A 72 1.42 -1.71 1.29
CA SER A 72 2.44 -1.99 0.27
C SER A 72 2.61 -0.81 -0.69
N LEU A 73 1.51 -0.19 -1.11
CA LEU A 73 1.54 0.98 -2.00
C LEU A 73 2.23 2.17 -1.33
N VAL A 74 1.90 2.51 -0.07
CA VAL A 74 2.59 3.59 0.67
C VAL A 74 4.07 3.34 0.81
N ARG A 75 4.47 2.12 1.17
CA ARG A 75 5.87 1.75 1.26
C ARG A 75 6.60 1.97 -0.07
N ASN A 76 5.97 1.60 -1.18
CA ASN A 76 6.55 1.78 -2.51
C ASN A 76 6.59 3.25 -2.94
N LEU A 77 5.56 4.03 -2.62
CA LEU A 77 5.51 5.48 -2.86
C LEU A 77 6.63 6.19 -2.09
N GLY A 78 6.75 5.91 -0.78
CA GLY A 78 7.80 6.47 0.06
C GLY A 78 9.22 6.09 -0.39
N ALA A 79 9.38 4.95 -1.06
CA ALA A 79 10.65 4.53 -1.64
C ALA A 79 10.89 5.04 -3.07
N GLY A 80 9.96 5.78 -3.68
CA GLY A 80 10.02 6.18 -5.10
C GLY A 80 9.97 4.99 -6.08
N LYS A 81 9.42 3.86 -5.63
CA LYS A 81 9.33 2.58 -6.38
C LYS A 81 7.90 2.20 -6.74
N ALA A 82 6.95 3.10 -6.56
CA ALA A 82 5.57 2.85 -6.94
C ALA A 82 5.48 2.58 -8.44
N LYS A 83 4.99 1.39 -8.79
CA LYS A 83 4.69 1.02 -10.17
C LYS A 83 3.20 1.24 -10.41
N LEU A 84 2.84 1.80 -11.56
CA LEU A 84 1.45 1.99 -11.96
C LEU A 84 0.64 0.68 -11.90
N ILE A 85 1.28 -0.47 -12.20
CA ILE A 85 0.63 -1.77 -12.08
C ILE A 85 0.11 -2.05 -10.66
N LYS A 86 0.79 -1.57 -9.61
CA LYS A 86 0.33 -1.73 -8.23
C LYS A 86 -0.86 -0.86 -7.87
N VAL A 87 -1.02 0.26 -8.57
CA VAL A 87 -2.24 1.06 -8.50
C VAL A 87 -3.36 0.27 -9.18
N LEU A 88 -3.14 -0.25 -10.39
CA LEU A 88 -4.15 -1.05 -11.10
C LEU A 88 -4.58 -2.31 -10.34
N ASP A 89 -3.63 -3.02 -9.70
CA ASP A 89 -3.93 -4.19 -8.86
C ASP A 89 -4.93 -3.80 -7.74
N LEU A 90 -4.71 -2.66 -7.08
CA LEU A 90 -5.62 -2.16 -6.06
C LEU A 90 -7.01 -1.82 -6.64
N ILE A 91 -7.13 -1.36 -7.91
CA ILE A 91 -8.43 -1.16 -8.64
C ILE A 91 -9.20 -2.43 -8.77
N GLN A 92 -8.53 -3.47 -9.18
CA GLN A 92 -9.21 -4.73 -9.37
C GLN A 92 -9.67 -5.30 -8.04
N ILE A 93 -8.84 -5.20 -6.98
CA ILE A 93 -9.21 -5.66 -5.65
C ILE A 93 -10.39 -4.85 -5.09
N VAL A 94 -10.28 -3.51 -5.05
CA VAL A 94 -11.34 -2.66 -4.50
C VAL A 94 -12.65 -2.80 -5.28
N ALA A 95 -12.61 -2.77 -6.61
CA ALA A 95 -13.83 -2.92 -7.42
C ALA A 95 -14.48 -4.31 -7.24
N ALA A 96 -13.68 -5.37 -7.06
CA ALA A 96 -14.19 -6.71 -6.82
C ALA A 96 -14.82 -6.87 -5.41
N THR A 97 -14.33 -6.11 -4.44
CA THR A 97 -14.66 -6.27 -3.01
C THR A 97 -15.55 -5.15 -2.46
N ASP A 98 -15.83 -4.09 -3.23
CA ASP A 98 -16.65 -2.95 -2.77
C ASP A 98 -18.05 -3.38 -2.26
N ALA A 99 -18.62 -4.40 -2.90
CA ALA A 99 -19.92 -4.95 -2.51
C ALA A 99 -19.86 -5.86 -1.27
N THR A 100 -18.72 -6.44 -0.94
CA THR A 100 -18.56 -7.41 0.16
C THR A 100 -18.03 -6.76 1.44
N ILE A 101 -17.16 -5.76 1.30
CA ILE A 101 -16.52 -5.10 2.44
C ILE A 101 -17.50 -4.17 3.17
N ASP A 102 -17.49 -4.25 4.50
CA ASP A 102 -18.04 -3.22 5.37
C ASP A 102 -16.98 -2.14 5.60
N TRP A 103 -16.97 -1.13 4.72
CA TRP A 103 -15.96 -0.07 4.71
C TRP A 103 -15.94 0.75 6.00
N ASP A 104 -17.11 1.00 6.61
CA ASP A 104 -17.19 1.75 7.86
C ASP A 104 -16.54 0.97 9.01
N THR A 105 -16.85 -0.33 9.11
CA THR A 105 -16.23 -1.21 10.10
C THR A 105 -14.72 -1.35 9.86
N LEU A 106 -14.28 -1.47 8.61
CA LEU A 106 -12.86 -1.57 8.25
C LEU A 106 -12.08 -0.31 8.67
N LEU A 107 -12.60 0.88 8.36
CA LEU A 107 -11.96 2.14 8.70
C LEU A 107 -11.96 2.39 10.21
N GLU A 108 -13.02 2.02 10.93
CA GLU A 108 -13.05 2.10 12.39
C GLU A 108 -12.08 1.12 13.05
N ASP A 109 -11.98 -0.12 12.57
CA ASP A 109 -10.94 -1.07 13.00
C ASP A 109 -9.54 -0.49 12.73
N GLY A 110 -9.36 0.20 11.60
CA GLY A 110 -8.12 0.88 11.25
C GLY A 110 -7.72 2.00 12.22
N ARG A 111 -8.68 2.62 12.93
CA ARG A 111 -8.34 3.60 13.98
C ARG A 111 -7.71 2.94 15.19
N ARG A 112 -8.11 1.70 15.48
CA ARG A 112 -7.63 0.93 16.65
C ARG A 112 -6.22 0.39 16.42
N ASP A 113 -5.87 0.03 15.19
CA ASP A 113 -4.55 -0.53 14.84
C ASP A 113 -3.55 0.51 14.27
N GLY A 114 -4.01 1.74 14.05
CA GLY A 114 -3.20 2.85 13.53
C GLY A 114 -3.10 2.92 12.00
N THR A 115 -3.83 2.08 11.26
CA THR A 115 -3.86 2.10 9.79
C THR A 115 -4.78 3.15 9.19
N PHE A 116 -5.73 3.71 9.95
CA PHE A 116 -6.81 4.57 9.43
C PHE A 116 -6.32 5.68 8.49
N ASN A 117 -5.37 6.50 8.94
CA ASN A 117 -4.86 7.61 8.13
C ASN A 117 -4.17 7.12 6.85
N ILE A 118 -3.50 5.97 6.90
CA ILE A 118 -2.88 5.39 5.72
C ILE A 118 -3.98 4.93 4.75
N LEU A 119 -4.96 4.18 5.22
CA LEU A 119 -6.06 3.68 4.40
C LEU A 119 -6.83 4.82 3.73
N VAL A 120 -7.30 5.80 4.50
CA VAL A 120 -8.08 6.93 3.97
C VAL A 120 -7.28 7.70 2.92
N ASN A 121 -6.04 8.09 3.23
CA ASN A 121 -5.23 8.88 2.28
C ASN A 121 -4.88 8.08 1.02
N VAL A 122 -4.53 6.80 1.17
CA VAL A 122 -4.15 5.97 0.03
C VAL A 122 -5.34 5.71 -0.87
N LEU A 123 -6.46 5.28 -0.30
CA LEU A 123 -7.67 4.96 -1.05
C LEU A 123 -8.27 6.22 -1.68
N ALA A 124 -8.29 7.37 -0.99
CA ALA A 124 -8.75 8.64 -1.55
C ALA A 124 -7.86 9.12 -2.70
N LEU A 125 -6.54 9.20 -2.49
CA LEU A 125 -5.59 9.57 -3.55
C LEU A 125 -5.76 8.67 -4.77
N TYR A 126 -5.98 7.40 -4.52
CA TYR A 126 -6.10 6.41 -5.55
C TYR A 126 -7.40 6.57 -6.36
N LEU A 127 -8.55 6.79 -5.71
CA LEU A 127 -9.83 6.99 -6.42
C LEU A 127 -9.74 8.25 -7.29
N GLU A 128 -9.10 9.29 -6.77
CA GLU A 128 -8.85 10.55 -7.47
C GLU A 128 -7.95 10.36 -8.70
N VAL A 129 -6.80 9.69 -8.55
CA VAL A 129 -5.83 9.50 -9.64
C VAL A 129 -6.38 8.63 -10.76
N THR A 130 -7.33 7.74 -10.45
CA THR A 130 -7.84 6.73 -11.38
C THR A 130 -9.24 7.05 -11.92
N ASP A 131 -9.87 8.12 -11.43
CA ASP A 131 -11.26 8.49 -11.76
C ASP A 131 -12.22 7.29 -11.54
N ALA A 132 -12.01 6.57 -10.44
CA ALA A 132 -12.61 5.27 -10.16
C ALA A 132 -13.72 5.30 -9.11
N GLN A 133 -14.26 6.48 -8.78
CA GLN A 133 -15.33 6.62 -7.78
C GLN A 133 -16.57 5.79 -8.17
N ASP A 134 -16.88 5.70 -9.45
CA ASP A 134 -18.01 4.92 -9.98
C ASP A 134 -17.79 3.40 -9.89
N LEU A 135 -16.53 2.94 -9.80
CA LEU A 135 -16.19 1.52 -9.67
C LEU A 135 -16.28 1.03 -8.22
N ALA A 136 -16.19 1.94 -7.25
CA ALA A 136 -16.23 1.63 -5.83
C ALA A 136 -17.10 2.65 -5.07
N PRO A 137 -18.40 2.75 -5.40
CA PRO A 137 -19.27 3.79 -4.86
C PRO A 137 -19.43 3.69 -3.34
N ARG A 138 -19.35 2.50 -2.74
CA ARG A 138 -19.47 2.35 -1.29
C ARG A 138 -18.22 2.85 -0.59
N LEU A 139 -17.03 2.52 -1.11
CA LEU A 139 -15.78 3.09 -0.63
C LEU A 139 -15.78 4.62 -0.76
N ALA A 140 -16.16 5.14 -1.93
CA ALA A 140 -16.19 6.59 -2.17
C ALA A 140 -17.08 7.31 -1.15
N ASN A 141 -18.27 6.76 -0.86
CA ASN A 141 -19.16 7.28 0.17
C ASN A 141 -18.53 7.21 1.57
N ALA A 142 -17.94 6.07 1.95
CA ALA A 142 -17.27 5.91 3.25
C ALA A 142 -16.13 6.92 3.43
N LEU A 143 -15.32 7.17 2.39
CA LEU A 143 -14.25 8.16 2.43
C LEU A 143 -14.77 9.59 2.55
N ALA A 144 -15.86 9.95 1.88
CA ALA A 144 -16.47 11.28 1.99
C ALA A 144 -16.85 11.62 3.43
N TRP A 145 -17.42 10.66 4.19
CA TRP A 145 -17.74 10.83 5.61
C TRP A 145 -16.53 11.10 6.50
N HIS A 146 -15.33 10.70 6.07
CA HIS A 146 -14.11 10.78 6.86
C HIS A 146 -13.21 11.97 6.48
N THR A 147 -13.35 12.52 5.27
CA THR A 147 -12.58 13.70 4.83
C THR A 147 -13.18 15.02 5.35
N ASP A 148 -14.48 15.05 5.65
CA ASP A 148 -15.20 16.25 6.15
C ASP A 148 -15.00 16.54 7.66
N ARG A 149 -14.14 15.80 8.36
CA ARG A 149 -13.90 15.90 9.81
C ARG A 149 -12.46 16.27 10.15
#